data_AF-A0A4U1YMS0-F1
#
_entry.id   AF-A0A4U1YMS0-F1
#
_cell.length_a   1.000
_cell.length_b   1.000
_cell.length_c   1.000
_cell.angle_alpha   90.00
_cell.angle_beta   90.00
_cell.angle_gamma   90.00
#
_symmetry.space_group_name_H-M   'P 1'
#
loop_
_entity.id
_entity.type
_entity.pdbx_description
1 polymer ?
#
loop_
_entity_poly.entity_id
_entity_poly.type
_entity_poly.pdbx_seq_one_letter_code
_entity_poly.pdbx_strand_id
1 'polypeptide(L)'
;MSDWLRTDERQEFISSMQMVCRSLNECLEDEGQWKWGVIALHSAIQGIMVMSLRGTNDFLIMPEKLAGKCIKAHSEGKSWPKVKMDSFPSLYQKVQSEEMMCFYVDSKALTKDSDRDKDLNYLSQLRNSFIHFMPQGFSLYVADLPNVFLSLLKMIKFLGWETTNVTWYDEKTSEKAKLLVDDAISITNTLKNQQGI
;
A
#
# COMPACT_ATOMS: atom_id res chain seq x y z
N MET A 1 20.92 1.94 -21.15
CA MET A 1 19.63 1.65 -20.47
C MET A 1 19.18 0.27 -20.91
N SER A 2 18.50 -0.47 -20.05
CA SER A 2 17.82 -1.72 -20.43
C SER A 2 16.64 -1.39 -21.34
N ASP A 3 16.41 -2.18 -22.40
CA ASP A 3 15.22 -2.05 -23.25
C ASP A 3 13.93 -2.51 -22.53
N TRP A 4 14.07 -3.11 -21.34
CA TRP A 4 12.96 -3.67 -20.56
C TRP A 4 12.90 -3.06 -19.16
N LEU A 5 11.72 -2.62 -18.76
CA LEU A 5 11.39 -2.39 -17.36
C LEU A 5 11.14 -3.74 -16.70
N ARG A 6 12.02 -4.13 -15.79
CA ARG A 6 11.81 -5.28 -14.89
C ARG A 6 11.25 -4.74 -13.58
N THR A 7 10.23 -5.39 -13.06
CA THR A 7 9.61 -5.02 -11.79
C THR A 7 9.10 -6.27 -11.08
N ASP A 8 9.01 -6.17 -9.76
CA ASP A 8 8.44 -7.14 -8.84
C ASP A 8 7.69 -6.38 -7.73
N GLU A 9 7.07 -7.07 -6.79
CA GLU A 9 6.29 -6.45 -5.71
C GLU A 9 7.11 -5.49 -4.84
N ARG A 10 8.41 -5.73 -4.64
CA ARG A 10 9.30 -4.86 -3.86
C ARG A 10 9.70 -3.63 -4.65
N GLN A 11 10.03 -3.80 -5.93
CA GLN A 11 10.36 -2.71 -6.84
C GLN A 11 9.16 -1.79 -7.09
N GLU A 12 7.96 -2.36 -7.25
CA GLU A 12 6.71 -1.58 -7.33
C GLU A 12 6.43 -0.80 -6.05
N PHE A 13 6.62 -1.42 -4.87
CA PHE A 13 6.46 -0.72 -3.59
C PHE A 13 7.47 0.43 -3.44
N ILE A 14 8.75 0.17 -3.72
CA ILE A 14 9.81 1.18 -3.63
C ILE A 14 9.56 2.33 -4.61
N SER A 15 9.23 2.02 -5.86
CA SER A 15 8.91 3.01 -6.89
C SER A 15 7.72 3.87 -6.47
N SER A 16 6.68 3.24 -5.91
CA SER A 16 5.51 3.95 -5.38
C SER A 16 5.90 4.87 -4.22
N MET A 17 6.71 4.41 -3.26
CA MET A 17 7.18 5.23 -2.15
C MET A 17 8.10 6.38 -2.59
N GLN A 18 8.93 6.18 -3.62
CA GLN A 18 9.70 7.25 -4.24
C GLN A 18 8.79 8.33 -4.84
N MET A 19 7.71 7.91 -5.51
CA MET A 19 6.73 8.84 -6.05
C MET A 19 5.94 9.57 -4.95
N VAL A 20 5.64 8.92 -3.82
CA VAL A 20 5.07 9.57 -2.64
C VAL A 20 6.00 10.68 -2.15
N CYS A 21 7.27 10.37 -1.91
CA CYS A 21 8.25 11.36 -1.44
C CYS A 21 8.39 12.54 -2.41
N ARG A 22 8.47 12.25 -3.71
CA ARG A 22 8.59 13.29 -4.75
C ARG A 22 7.37 14.20 -4.74
N SER A 23 6.17 13.62 -4.80
CA SER A 23 4.93 14.38 -4.83
C SER A 23 4.78 15.25 -3.58
N LEU A 24 5.06 14.69 -2.40
CA LEU A 24 4.98 15.44 -1.14
C LEU A 24 5.96 16.62 -1.07
N ASN A 25 7.18 16.47 -1.58
CA ASN A 25 8.13 17.59 -1.63
C ASN A 25 7.65 18.71 -2.57
N GLU A 26 7.01 18.35 -3.68
CA GLU A 26 6.54 19.30 -4.68
C GLU A 26 5.18 19.94 -4.30
N CYS A 27 4.44 19.39 -3.31
CA CYS A 27 3.11 19.89 -2.89
C CYS A 27 3.06 21.36 -2.41
N LEU A 28 4.18 21.94 -1.96
CA LEU A 28 4.23 23.34 -1.53
C LEU A 28 4.30 24.31 -2.70
N GLU A 29 4.88 23.87 -3.81
CA GLU A 29 5.08 24.68 -5.01
C GLU A 29 3.97 24.43 -6.03
N ASP A 30 3.40 23.22 -6.03
CA ASP A 30 2.36 22.77 -6.94
C ASP A 30 1.32 21.92 -6.20
N GLU A 31 0.15 22.50 -5.91
CA GLU A 31 -0.97 21.80 -5.27
C GLU A 31 -1.46 20.60 -6.10
N GLY A 32 -1.22 20.60 -7.42
CA GLY A 32 -1.54 19.48 -8.30
C GLY A 32 -0.81 18.19 -7.92
N GLN A 33 0.29 18.28 -7.17
CA GLN A 33 1.07 17.13 -6.73
C GLN A 33 0.34 16.28 -5.70
N TRP A 34 -0.66 16.81 -4.99
CA TRP A 34 -1.53 16.01 -4.13
C TRP A 34 -2.20 14.87 -4.90
N LYS A 35 -2.56 15.08 -6.16
CA LYS A 35 -3.11 14.03 -7.03
C LYS A 35 -2.14 12.87 -7.17
N TRP A 36 -0.88 13.16 -7.50
CA TRP A 36 0.14 12.14 -7.72
C TRP A 36 0.54 11.45 -6.42
N GLY A 37 0.63 12.22 -5.33
CA GLY A 37 0.84 11.69 -3.98
C GLY A 37 -0.25 10.70 -3.58
N VAL A 38 -1.54 11.02 -3.83
CA VAL A 38 -2.68 10.14 -3.52
C VAL A 38 -2.62 8.84 -4.31
N ILE A 39 -2.35 8.91 -5.61
CA ILE A 39 -2.24 7.73 -6.49
C ILE A 39 -1.06 6.85 -6.07
N ALA A 40 0.09 7.46 -5.79
CA ALA A 40 1.30 6.78 -5.36
C ALA A 40 1.14 6.13 -3.99
N LEU A 41 0.56 6.83 -3.01
CA LEU A 41 0.33 6.31 -1.67
C LEU A 41 -0.63 5.12 -1.71
N HIS A 42 -1.72 5.21 -2.46
CA HIS A 42 -2.63 4.08 -2.63
C HIS A 42 -1.93 2.86 -3.25
N SER A 43 -1.03 3.08 -4.21
CA SER A 43 -0.25 2.00 -4.84
C SER A 43 0.74 1.38 -3.86
N ALA A 44 1.43 2.19 -3.05
CA ALA A 44 2.32 1.72 -1.99
C ALA A 44 1.58 0.92 -0.90
N ILE A 45 0.38 1.37 -0.48
CA ILE A 45 -0.46 0.65 0.48
C ILE A 45 -0.87 -0.72 -0.09
N GLN A 46 -1.29 -0.77 -1.36
CA GLN A 46 -1.62 -2.05 -1.98
C GLN A 46 -0.40 -2.98 -2.04
N GLY A 47 0.75 -2.45 -2.43
CA GLY A 47 2.01 -3.20 -2.50
C GLY A 47 2.41 -3.79 -1.15
N ILE A 48 2.36 -2.99 -0.07
CA ILE A 48 2.74 -3.48 1.26
C ILE A 48 1.75 -4.52 1.80
N MET A 49 0.43 -4.36 1.54
CA MET A 49 -0.57 -5.37 1.91
C MET A 49 -0.35 -6.69 1.18
N VAL A 50 -0.02 -6.62 -0.12
CA VAL A 50 0.35 -7.81 -0.90
C VAL A 50 1.57 -8.47 -0.30
N MET A 51 2.65 -7.73 -0.05
CA MET A 51 3.88 -8.27 0.52
C MET A 51 3.67 -8.87 1.93
N SER A 52 2.79 -8.28 2.75
CA SER A 52 2.51 -8.79 4.10
C SER A 52 1.59 -10.02 4.13
N LEU A 53 0.81 -10.25 3.07
CA LEU A 53 -0.09 -11.41 2.95
C LEU A 53 0.53 -12.55 2.15
N ARG A 54 1.47 -12.28 1.27
CA ARG A 54 1.97 -13.23 0.25
C ARG A 54 2.39 -14.58 0.83
N GLY A 55 3.07 -14.56 1.98
CA GLY A 55 3.67 -15.77 2.57
C GLY A 55 4.55 -16.49 1.55
N THR A 56 4.37 -17.80 1.41
CA THR A 56 5.14 -18.65 0.49
C THR A 56 4.39 -19.06 -0.79
N ASN A 57 3.08 -18.83 -0.88
CA ASN A 57 2.23 -19.46 -1.91
C ASN A 57 1.16 -18.55 -2.56
N ASP A 58 1.19 -17.24 -2.29
CA ASP A 58 0.30 -16.23 -2.87
C ASP A 58 -1.21 -16.44 -2.62
N PHE A 59 -1.64 -17.46 -1.87
CA PHE A 59 -3.07 -17.76 -1.74
C PHE A 59 -3.84 -16.71 -0.95
N LEU A 60 -3.21 -16.11 0.06
CA LEU A 60 -3.84 -15.08 0.88
C LEU A 60 -4.04 -13.76 0.13
N ILE A 61 -3.28 -13.49 -0.94
CA ILE A 61 -3.50 -12.31 -1.79
C ILE A 61 -4.65 -12.50 -2.79
N MET A 62 -5.19 -13.71 -2.94
CA MET A 62 -6.27 -14.03 -3.88
C MET A 62 -7.63 -14.06 -3.17
N PRO A 63 -8.76 -13.84 -3.87
CA PRO A 63 -10.07 -14.14 -3.32
C PRO A 63 -10.14 -15.59 -2.82
N GLU A 64 -10.72 -15.81 -1.64
CA GLU A 64 -10.73 -17.13 -0.97
C GLU A 64 -11.27 -18.24 -1.87
N LYS A 65 -12.37 -17.97 -2.59
CA LYS A 65 -12.96 -18.91 -3.55
C LYS A 65 -12.00 -19.28 -4.70
N LEU A 66 -11.12 -18.36 -5.10
CA LEU A 66 -10.12 -18.61 -6.12
C LEU A 66 -8.94 -19.41 -5.55
N ALA A 67 -8.46 -19.04 -4.35
CA ALA A 67 -7.43 -19.79 -3.65
C ALA A 67 -7.84 -21.27 -3.46
N GLY A 68 -9.07 -21.53 -3.02
CA GLY A 68 -9.60 -22.89 -2.89
C GLY A 68 -9.65 -23.66 -4.22
N LYS A 69 -9.94 -22.97 -5.34
CA LYS A 69 -9.87 -23.58 -6.69
C LYS A 69 -8.44 -23.90 -7.09
N CYS A 70 -7.47 -23.05 -6.77
CA CYS A 70 -6.05 -23.31 -7.04
C CYS A 70 -5.55 -24.52 -6.25
N ILE A 71 -5.87 -24.59 -4.96
CA ILE A 71 -5.51 -25.74 -4.09
C ILE A 71 -6.09 -27.03 -4.63
N LYS A 72 -7.38 -27.03 -5.01
CA LYS A 72 -8.04 -28.20 -5.60
C LYS A 72 -7.45 -28.59 -6.95
N ALA A 73 -7.15 -27.62 -7.82
CA ALA A 73 -6.51 -27.90 -9.11
C ALA A 73 -5.13 -28.53 -8.91
N HIS A 74 -4.35 -28.04 -7.95
CA HIS A 74 -3.05 -28.59 -7.60
C HIS A 74 -3.14 -30.04 -7.10
N SER A 75 -4.07 -30.34 -6.17
CA SER A 75 -4.23 -31.70 -5.63
C SER A 75 -4.73 -32.71 -6.67
N GLU A 76 -5.51 -32.25 -7.66
CA GLU A 76 -6.05 -33.08 -8.74
C GLU A 76 -5.12 -33.15 -9.98
N GLY A 77 -3.94 -32.51 -9.96
CA GLY A 77 -3.02 -32.47 -11.10
C GLY A 77 -3.59 -31.73 -12.32
N LYS A 78 -4.54 -30.80 -12.11
CA LYS A 78 -5.20 -30.03 -13.17
C LYS A 78 -4.54 -28.68 -13.40
N SER A 79 -4.81 -28.09 -14.56
CA SER A 79 -4.40 -26.72 -14.88
C SER A 79 -4.97 -25.73 -13.86
N TRP A 80 -4.13 -24.83 -13.38
CA TRP A 80 -4.56 -23.77 -12.45
C TRP A 80 -5.50 -22.79 -13.14
N PRO A 81 -6.52 -22.27 -12.42
CA PRO A 81 -7.30 -21.16 -12.93
C PRO A 81 -6.43 -19.91 -13.07
N LYS A 82 -6.88 -18.95 -13.88
CA LYS A 82 -6.21 -17.64 -13.98
C LYS A 82 -6.22 -16.95 -12.61
N VAL A 83 -5.03 -16.78 -12.03
CA VAL A 83 -4.85 -16.11 -10.74
C VAL A 83 -5.14 -14.62 -10.88
N LYS A 84 -5.66 -14.03 -9.80
CA LYS A 84 -5.83 -12.59 -9.66
C LYS A 84 -5.73 -12.20 -8.20
N MET A 85 -5.21 -11.02 -7.97
CA MET A 85 -5.22 -10.38 -6.66
C MET A 85 -6.66 -10.06 -6.23
N ASP A 86 -6.89 -10.07 -4.92
CA ASP A 86 -8.14 -9.66 -4.32
C ASP A 86 -8.37 -8.15 -4.44
N SER A 87 -9.59 -7.71 -4.12
CA SER A 87 -9.92 -6.29 -4.11
C SER A 87 -9.14 -5.54 -3.01
N PHE A 88 -8.88 -4.26 -3.21
CA PHE A 88 -8.18 -3.44 -2.21
C PHE A 88 -8.86 -3.46 -0.82
N PRO A 89 -10.19 -3.30 -0.69
CA PRO A 89 -10.87 -3.46 0.60
C PRO A 89 -10.70 -4.86 1.21
N SER A 90 -10.74 -5.91 0.38
CA SER A 90 -10.54 -7.28 0.85
C SER A 90 -9.11 -7.51 1.35
N LEU A 91 -8.09 -7.03 0.63
CA LEU A 91 -6.71 -7.08 1.11
C LEU A 91 -6.55 -6.36 2.45
N TYR A 92 -7.20 -5.21 2.61
CA TYR A 92 -7.17 -4.48 3.87
C TYR A 92 -7.83 -5.24 5.03
N GLN A 93 -8.98 -5.88 4.79
CA GLN A 93 -9.61 -6.75 5.79
C GLN A 93 -8.73 -7.94 6.17
N LYS A 94 -7.99 -8.50 5.20
CA LYS A 94 -7.09 -9.63 5.44
C LYS A 94 -5.89 -9.25 6.30
N VAL A 95 -5.28 -8.08 6.07
CA VAL A 95 -4.17 -7.64 6.94
C VAL A 95 -4.61 -7.31 8.37
N GLN A 96 -5.91 -7.13 8.61
CA GLN A 96 -6.50 -6.99 9.95
C GLN A 96 -6.88 -8.33 10.60
N SER A 97 -6.80 -9.45 9.87
CA SER A 97 -7.20 -10.76 10.37
C SER A 97 -6.01 -11.50 10.97
N GLU A 98 -6.07 -11.81 12.26
CA GLU A 98 -5.04 -12.65 12.92
C GLU A 98 -4.94 -14.03 12.26
N GLU A 99 -6.06 -14.65 11.87
CA GLU A 99 -6.07 -15.94 11.18
C GLU A 99 -5.24 -15.90 9.88
N MET A 100 -5.31 -14.78 9.16
CA MET A 100 -4.65 -14.63 7.85
C MET A 100 -3.27 -14.01 7.93
N MET A 101 -2.91 -13.35 9.05
CA MET A 101 -1.62 -12.69 9.23
C MET A 101 -0.66 -13.47 10.11
N CYS A 102 -1.16 -14.24 11.08
CA CYS A 102 -0.34 -14.91 12.09
C CYS A 102 0.18 -16.28 11.61
N PHE A 103 0.87 -16.30 10.45
CA PHE A 103 1.43 -17.52 9.87
C PHE A 103 2.94 -17.72 10.13
N TYR A 104 3.63 -16.79 10.80
CA TYR A 104 4.96 -16.98 11.41
C TYR A 104 4.93 -16.75 12.93
N VAL A 105 6.00 -17.17 13.62
CA VAL A 105 6.10 -17.22 15.09
C VAL A 105 5.89 -15.85 15.75
N ASP A 106 6.34 -14.77 15.11
CA ASP A 106 6.25 -13.39 15.63
C ASP A 106 5.33 -12.50 14.79
N SER A 107 4.49 -13.13 13.96
CA SER A 107 3.58 -12.43 13.07
C SER A 107 2.52 -11.64 13.83
N LYS A 108 2.15 -10.48 13.30
CA LYS A 108 1.10 -9.62 13.85
C LYS A 108 0.11 -9.18 12.78
N ALA A 109 -1.17 -9.18 13.14
CA ALA A 109 -2.19 -8.49 12.35
C ALA A 109 -2.18 -6.98 12.61
N LEU A 110 -2.69 -6.23 11.65
CA LEU A 110 -2.95 -4.81 11.80
C LEU A 110 -4.16 -4.61 12.73
N THR A 111 -3.94 -3.96 13.88
CA THR A 111 -5.01 -3.64 14.83
C THR A 111 -6.10 -2.82 14.16
N LYS A 112 -7.38 -3.17 14.37
CA LYS A 112 -8.53 -2.39 13.87
C LYS A 112 -8.50 -0.97 14.43
N ASP A 113 -8.75 0.00 13.57
CA ASP A 113 -8.70 1.42 13.89
C ASP A 113 -9.70 2.16 13.00
N SER A 114 -10.77 2.68 13.61
CA SER A 114 -11.86 3.33 12.87
C SER A 114 -11.44 4.63 12.18
N ASP A 115 -10.42 5.33 12.67
CA ASP A 115 -9.97 6.56 12.06
C ASP A 115 -9.08 6.26 10.85
N ARG A 116 -8.18 5.28 10.98
CA ARG A 116 -7.45 4.77 9.81
C ARG A 116 -8.37 4.19 8.73
N ASP A 117 -9.47 3.53 9.12
CA ASP A 117 -10.47 3.04 8.17
C ASP A 117 -11.11 4.19 7.38
N LYS A 118 -11.39 5.33 8.02
CA LYS A 118 -11.90 6.54 7.34
C LYS A 118 -10.84 7.12 6.39
N ASP A 119 -9.60 7.25 6.86
CA ASP A 119 -8.47 7.77 6.07
C ASP A 119 -8.23 6.94 4.81
N LEU A 120 -8.24 5.61 4.94
CA LEU A 120 -8.03 4.69 3.84
C LEU A 120 -9.19 4.77 2.82
N ASN A 121 -10.43 4.81 3.30
CA ASN A 121 -11.60 4.96 2.45
C ASN A 121 -11.57 6.29 1.69
N TYR A 122 -11.22 7.38 2.39
CA TYR A 122 -11.08 8.69 1.79
C TYR A 122 -9.98 8.70 0.71
N LEU A 123 -8.80 8.16 1.00
CA LEU A 123 -7.71 8.02 0.02
C LEU A 123 -8.16 7.24 -1.23
N SER A 124 -8.90 6.14 -1.04
CA SER A 124 -9.40 5.32 -2.16
C SER A 124 -10.43 6.06 -3.02
N GLN A 125 -11.34 6.83 -2.40
CA GLN A 125 -12.30 7.67 -3.12
C GLN A 125 -11.60 8.77 -3.94
N LEU A 126 -10.60 9.43 -3.36
CA LEU A 126 -9.80 10.44 -4.06
C LEU A 126 -9.06 9.82 -5.25
N ARG A 127 -8.35 8.72 -5.03
CA ARG A 127 -7.62 7.99 -6.08
C ARG A 127 -8.56 7.60 -7.22
N ASN A 128 -9.74 7.06 -6.92
CA ASN A 128 -10.71 6.69 -7.93
C ASN A 128 -11.22 7.89 -8.72
N SER A 129 -11.47 9.02 -8.04
CA SER A 129 -11.89 10.28 -8.69
C SER A 129 -10.81 10.83 -9.64
N PHE A 130 -9.53 10.67 -9.29
CA PHE A 130 -8.42 11.11 -10.13
C PHE A 130 -8.12 10.18 -11.32
N ILE A 131 -8.32 8.87 -11.16
CA ILE A 131 -8.07 7.87 -12.21
C ILE A 131 -9.27 7.76 -13.17
N HIS A 132 -10.48 7.68 -12.64
CA HIS A 132 -11.72 7.61 -13.40
C HIS A 132 -12.34 9.00 -13.52
N PHE A 133 -11.52 9.96 -13.96
CA PHE A 133 -11.94 11.35 -14.07
C PHE A 133 -13.03 11.51 -15.14
N MET A 134 -14.24 11.82 -14.69
CA MET A 134 -15.33 12.26 -15.57
C MET A 134 -15.22 13.77 -15.78
N PRO A 135 -15.61 14.33 -16.95
CA PRO A 135 -15.55 15.78 -17.17
C PRO A 135 -16.36 16.54 -16.11
N GLN A 136 -15.67 17.09 -15.11
CA GLN A 136 -16.26 17.83 -13.99
C GLN A 136 -15.22 18.78 -13.37
N GLY A 137 -15.70 19.85 -12.72
CA GLY A 137 -14.88 20.61 -11.78
C GLY A 137 -14.92 19.93 -10.41
N PHE A 138 -13.77 19.69 -9.80
CA PHE A 138 -13.65 19.08 -8.47
C PHE A 138 -12.61 19.86 -7.66
N SER A 139 -12.99 20.26 -6.45
CA SER A 139 -12.09 20.89 -5.48
C SER A 139 -11.76 19.89 -4.39
N LEU A 140 -10.49 19.83 -4.00
CA LEU A 140 -10.01 18.98 -2.92
C LEU A 140 -9.68 19.85 -1.70
N TYR A 141 -10.23 19.51 -0.54
CA TYR A 141 -9.78 20.11 0.71
C TYR A 141 -8.44 19.47 1.10
N VAL A 142 -7.34 20.17 0.83
CA VAL A 142 -5.97 19.65 0.98
C VAL A 142 -5.42 19.76 2.40
N ALA A 143 -6.02 20.60 3.25
CA ALA A 143 -5.54 20.88 4.61
C ALA A 143 -5.52 19.64 5.52
N ASP A 144 -6.44 18.70 5.34
CA ASP A 144 -6.45 17.46 6.14
C ASP A 144 -5.61 16.32 5.52
N LEU A 145 -5.14 16.47 4.28
CA LEU A 145 -4.39 15.40 3.60
C LEU A 145 -3.08 15.03 4.31
N PRO A 146 -2.30 15.95 4.91
CA PRO A 146 -1.13 15.55 5.69
C PRO A 146 -1.47 14.57 6.83
N ASN A 147 -2.62 14.75 7.51
CA ASN A 147 -3.03 13.84 8.58
C ASN A 147 -3.38 12.45 8.03
N VAL A 148 -4.13 12.39 6.91
CA VAL A 148 -4.47 11.16 6.20
C VAL A 148 -3.20 10.42 5.75
N PHE A 149 -2.25 11.14 5.13
CA PHE A 149 -0.98 10.55 4.69
C PHE A 149 -0.18 10.00 5.86
N LEU A 150 -0.07 10.76 6.96
CA LEU A 150 0.68 10.35 8.13
C LEU A 150 0.11 9.08 8.77
N SER A 151 -1.22 8.99 8.88
CA SER A 151 -1.94 7.80 9.37
C SER A 151 -1.61 6.56 8.54
N LEU A 152 -1.66 6.68 7.21
CA LEU A 152 -1.45 5.57 6.28
C LEU A 152 0.03 5.21 6.10
N LEU A 153 0.94 6.17 6.21
CA LEU A 153 2.39 5.91 6.21
C LEU A 153 2.82 5.15 7.47
N LYS A 154 2.24 5.46 8.63
CA LYS A 154 2.45 4.67 9.86
C LYS A 154 1.96 3.23 9.69
N MET A 155 0.84 3.03 9.02
CA MET A 155 0.36 1.69 8.66
C MET A 155 1.34 0.96 7.74
N ILE A 156 1.86 1.62 6.69
CA ILE A 156 2.88 1.04 5.82
C ILE A 156 4.11 0.61 6.64
N LYS A 157 4.57 1.48 7.54
CA LYS A 157 5.73 1.20 8.42
C LYS A 157 5.48 -0.03 9.31
N PHE A 158 4.30 -0.10 9.92
CA PHE A 158 3.92 -1.26 10.73
C PHE A 158 3.92 -2.55 9.91
N LEU A 159 3.22 -2.56 8.76
CA LEU A 159 3.11 -3.74 7.90
C LEU A 159 4.48 -4.20 7.38
N GLY A 160 5.34 -3.26 6.99
CA GLY A 160 6.64 -3.55 6.39
C GLY A 160 7.71 -4.07 7.34
N TRP A 161 7.67 -3.69 8.63
CA TRP A 161 8.77 -3.96 9.56
C TRP A 161 8.38 -4.41 10.97
N GLU A 162 7.11 -4.30 11.36
CA GLU A 162 6.66 -4.71 12.72
C GLU A 162 5.85 -6.02 12.71
N THR A 163 5.32 -6.42 11.56
CA THR A 163 4.55 -7.67 11.42
C THR A 163 5.40 -8.91 11.19
N THR A 164 6.68 -8.77 10.84
CA THR A 164 7.58 -9.87 10.41
C THR A 164 7.12 -10.69 9.18
N ASN A 165 6.02 -10.30 8.53
CA ASN A 165 5.49 -11.05 7.39
C ASN A 165 6.18 -10.73 6.06
N VAL A 166 6.78 -9.55 5.94
CA VAL A 166 7.45 -9.11 4.72
C VAL A 166 8.86 -9.67 4.67
N THR A 167 9.09 -10.60 3.75
CA THR A 167 10.44 -11.11 3.45
C THR A 167 11.16 -10.18 2.48
N TRP A 168 12.11 -9.39 2.99
CA TRP A 168 13.05 -8.65 2.16
C TRP A 168 14.20 -9.56 1.72
N TYR A 169 14.50 -9.62 0.42
CA TYR A 169 15.54 -10.53 -0.10
C TYR A 169 16.97 -10.09 0.22
N ASP A 170 17.17 -8.79 0.41
CA ASP A 170 18.43 -8.23 0.84
C ASP A 170 18.19 -7.04 1.79
N GLU A 171 19.13 -6.85 2.71
CA GLU A 171 19.07 -5.84 3.77
C GLU A 171 19.05 -4.42 3.18
N LYS A 172 19.83 -4.15 2.13
CA LYS A 172 19.91 -2.83 1.51
C LYS A 172 18.58 -2.39 0.91
N THR A 173 17.85 -3.31 0.29
CA THR A 173 16.51 -3.04 -0.25
C THR A 173 15.52 -2.74 0.87
N SER A 174 15.56 -3.49 1.98
CA SER A 174 14.74 -3.22 3.17
C SER A 174 15.03 -1.85 3.77
N GLU A 175 16.32 -1.53 3.97
CA GLU A 175 16.76 -0.24 4.51
C GLU A 175 16.33 0.92 3.61
N LYS A 176 16.55 0.80 2.29
CA LYS A 176 16.10 1.80 1.32
C LYS A 176 14.59 2.03 1.39
N ALA A 177 13.82 0.96 1.41
CA ALA A 177 12.36 1.03 1.50
C ALA A 177 11.92 1.70 2.81
N LYS A 178 12.58 1.39 3.92
CA LYS A 178 12.29 1.97 5.23
C LYS A 178 12.61 3.46 5.29
N LEU A 179 13.78 3.84 4.76
CA LEU A 179 14.20 5.24 4.66
C LEU A 179 13.18 6.06 3.87
N LEU A 180 12.68 5.55 2.75
CA LEU A 180 11.63 6.25 1.99
C LEU A 180 10.34 6.45 2.78
N VAL A 181 9.94 5.47 3.60
CA VAL A 181 8.75 5.60 4.48
C VAL A 181 9.00 6.62 5.58
N ASP A 182 10.19 6.59 6.20
CA ASP A 182 10.57 7.55 7.24
C ASP A 182 10.70 8.98 6.69
N ASP A 183 11.26 9.14 5.49
CA ASP A 183 11.34 10.42 4.77
C ASP A 183 9.95 10.94 4.45
N ALA A 184 9.06 10.10 3.89
CA ALA A 184 7.68 10.50 3.60
C ALA A 184 6.95 10.96 4.87
N ILE A 185 7.15 10.27 6.01
CA ILE A 185 6.61 10.67 7.31
C ILE A 185 7.17 12.04 7.73
N SER A 186 8.47 12.25 7.59
CA SER A 186 9.14 13.52 7.94
C SER A 186 8.64 14.69 7.09
N ILE A 187 8.58 14.51 5.77
CA ILE A 187 8.05 15.50 4.83
C ILE A 187 6.59 15.84 5.17
N THR A 188 5.76 14.81 5.43
CA THR A 188 4.34 15.01 5.78
C THR A 188 4.17 15.82 7.07
N ASN A 189 5.00 15.59 8.08
CA ASN A 189 4.97 16.40 9.30
C ASN A 189 5.38 17.86 9.05
N THR A 190 6.37 18.10 8.19
CA THR A 190 6.75 19.46 7.78
C THR A 190 5.60 20.17 7.07
N LEU A 191 4.95 19.50 6.12
CA LEU A 191 3.78 20.04 5.39
C LEU A 191 2.66 20.41 6.37
N LYS A 192 2.37 19.54 7.33
CA LYS A 192 1.35 19.80 8.36
C LYS A 192 1.67 21.07 9.16
N ASN A 193 2.90 21.20 9.65
CA ASN A 193 3.32 22.35 10.44
C ASN A 193 3.27 23.67 9.65
N GLN A 194 3.60 23.63 8.36
CA GLN A 194 3.59 24.81 7.48
C GLN A 194 2.17 25.25 7.10
N GLN A 195 1.20 24.34 7.12
CA GLN A 195 -0.22 24.66 6.91
C GLN A 195 -0.91 25.27 8.14
N GLY A 196 -0.20 25.41 9.26
CA GLY A 196 -0.74 26.04 10.48
C GLY A 196 -1.80 25.20 11.22
N ILE A 197 -1.74 23.87 11.08
CA ILE A 197 -2.65 22.89 11.71
C ILE A 197 -1.93 22.10 12.79
#